data_AF-A0A1H0W154-F1
#
_entry.id   AF-A0A1H0W154-F1
#
_cell.length_a   1.000
_cell.length_b   1.000
_cell.length_c   1.000
_cell.angle_alpha   90.00
_cell.angle_beta   90.00
_cell.angle_gamma   90.00
#
_symmetry.space_group_name_H-M   'P 1'
#
loop_
_entity.id
_entity.type
_entity.pdbx_description
1 polymer ?
#
loop_
_entity_poly.entity_id
_entity_poly.type
_entity_poly.pdbx_seq_one_letter_code
_entity_poly.pdbx_strand_id
1 'polypeptide(L)'
;MGLNPSPDASLNLKYLAARNWTPPRDPLVLDLDGDGIEAVGIDPSRPILFDHDGDGTRNATGWIKGDDGIVVLDRNGNGLIDSGRELFGDQTLREGAQAGQGMFYANGYEALAGQDGNGDGVIDAADTAYGQLRIWKDVNQDGISQAGELHTLSDLGIARLNAKGQRSSIDLGNGNTQPWSGSFTRMDGSQGMSGVAEVSGSLLLASNNFYREFPDDPVPTAAAQALPQMGGAGWARDLREAMSLGNDKSQALQDKVQAFAAGTTRDAQMAAVDGLITEWARSSGKLVETLRFHSLYFDAATHQWDIATPDTPIDPRHLPGTEGTLSADMPDVGTLWTDPTTGQQRPLTEEDRTALYKKINALEVFNGTRFVTFDRNVRPDSSEGSGGTPVGGSSGSGSGGGGSGAEADLTYRVSARLSTTQLELLAQSYEQLRESVYAALVTQTRLRPYLDSVELVVDEKGVRFDTSALSSMLDAKKGASERDAIIDLVELNRYQGKLLDAVGFDVAKSLSDWVYALPEGSALRAEIEAFHVYLAGVAQGTSGADIYLGDQTANIFAGGAGDDLMRGGAGDDQLQGGQGNDTLKGGEGDDQLRGDEGDDVLEGGAGNDYLHGGFGNNTFIFGRGDGQDR
;
A
#
# COMPACT_ATOMS: atom_id res chain seq x y z
N MET A 1 -11.21 -36.11 16.93
CA MET A 1 -10.96 -35.97 15.48
C MET A 1 -10.27 -34.64 15.29
N GLY A 2 -9.16 -34.63 14.55
CA GLY A 2 -8.20 -33.54 14.53
C GLY A 2 -8.83 -32.22 14.09
N LEU A 3 -8.57 -31.19 14.88
CA LEU A 3 -8.77 -29.79 14.51
C LEU A 3 -7.93 -29.53 13.25
N ASN A 4 -8.63 -29.18 12.17
CA ASN A 4 -8.00 -28.67 10.97
C ASN A 4 -7.35 -27.34 11.36
N PRO A 5 -6.03 -27.13 11.15
CA PRO A 5 -5.44 -25.82 11.38
C PRO A 5 -6.10 -24.84 10.40
N SER A 6 -6.64 -23.75 10.95
CA SER A 6 -7.16 -22.61 10.18
C SER A 6 -6.20 -22.24 9.04
N PRO A 7 -6.68 -22.06 7.80
CA PRO A 7 -5.84 -21.61 6.69
C PRO A 7 -5.25 -20.19 6.84
N ASP A 8 -5.58 -19.42 7.87
CA ASP A 8 -5.42 -17.96 7.79
C ASP A 8 -4.36 -17.33 8.72
N ALA A 9 -3.99 -17.96 9.82
CA ALA A 9 -3.03 -17.35 10.75
C ALA A 9 -1.64 -17.11 10.13
N SER A 10 -1.22 -17.95 9.17
CA SER A 10 0.06 -17.80 8.48
C SER A 10 0.00 -16.80 7.31
N LEU A 11 -1.18 -16.56 6.75
CA LEU A 11 -1.42 -15.57 5.71
C LEU A 11 -1.50 -14.18 6.34
N ASN A 12 -2.19 -14.03 7.47
CA ASN A 12 -2.25 -12.77 8.20
C ASN A 12 -0.89 -12.37 8.79
N LEU A 13 -0.09 -13.32 9.30
CA LEU A 13 1.30 -13.02 9.70
C LEU A 13 2.19 -12.59 8.52
N LYS A 14 2.00 -13.18 7.34
CA LYS A 14 2.70 -12.75 6.11
C LYS A 14 2.17 -11.43 5.57
N TYR A 15 0.88 -11.15 5.71
CA TYR A 15 0.25 -9.88 5.37
C TYR A 15 0.71 -8.77 6.32
N LEU A 16 0.72 -8.99 7.63
CA LEU A 16 1.26 -8.04 8.62
C LEU A 16 2.78 -7.83 8.43
N ALA A 17 3.51 -8.89 8.08
CA ALA A 17 4.92 -8.78 7.69
C ALA A 17 5.11 -8.02 6.37
N ALA A 18 4.21 -8.19 5.39
CA ALA A 18 4.24 -7.51 4.10
C ALA A 18 3.70 -6.07 4.15
N ARG A 19 2.75 -5.76 5.04
CA ARG A 19 2.15 -4.43 5.27
C ARG A 19 3.21 -3.42 5.69
N ASN A 20 4.21 -3.88 6.42
CA ASN A 20 5.34 -3.09 6.88
C ASN A 20 6.63 -3.38 6.10
N TRP A 21 6.57 -4.22 5.06
CA TRP A 21 7.74 -4.50 4.22
C TRP A 21 7.86 -3.41 3.15
N THR A 22 8.68 -2.42 3.43
CA THR A 22 9.24 -1.54 2.39
C THR A 22 10.58 -2.11 1.93
N PRO A 23 10.93 -2.02 0.63
CA PRO A 23 12.25 -2.40 0.15
C PRO A 23 13.28 -1.64 1.00
N PRO A 24 14.15 -2.34 1.70
CA PRO A 24 15.13 -1.70 2.56
C PRO A 24 16.02 -0.74 1.76
N ARG A 25 16.25 0.47 2.25
CA ARG A 25 17.03 1.52 1.57
C ARG A 25 18.36 1.73 2.27
N ASP A 26 19.43 1.75 1.50
CA ASP A 26 20.77 1.50 2.03
C ASP A 26 21.68 2.73 2.00
N PRO A 27 21.70 3.59 3.03
CA PRO A 27 22.82 4.50 3.19
C PRO A 27 24.00 3.79 3.86
N LEU A 28 25.20 4.04 3.34
CA LEU A 28 26.45 3.77 4.03
C LEU A 28 26.72 4.85 5.09
N VAL A 29 26.93 4.44 6.33
CA VAL A 29 27.05 5.28 7.53
C VAL A 29 28.35 5.00 8.26
N LEU A 30 28.92 6.02 8.89
CA LEU A 30 30.09 5.94 9.75
C LEU A 30 29.70 6.22 11.20
N ASP A 31 30.17 5.37 12.10
CA ASP A 31 30.19 5.60 13.55
C ASP A 31 31.25 6.65 13.89
N LEU A 32 30.83 7.87 14.21
CA LEU A 32 31.75 9.02 14.31
C LEU A 32 32.22 9.34 15.73
N ASP A 33 31.62 8.77 16.76
CA ASP A 33 32.04 8.97 18.16
C ASP A 33 32.52 7.68 18.85
N GLY A 34 32.32 6.53 18.19
CA GLY A 34 32.87 5.24 18.56
C GLY A 34 32.03 4.48 19.59
N ASP A 35 30.74 4.78 19.71
CA ASP A 35 29.81 4.00 20.54
C ASP A 35 28.89 3.05 19.75
N GLY A 36 29.07 3.03 18.43
CA GLY A 36 28.35 2.17 17.47
C GLY A 36 27.34 2.98 16.65
N ILE A 37 26.88 2.42 15.53
CA ILE A 37 25.88 3.12 14.70
C ILE A 37 24.52 3.10 15.38
N GLU A 38 23.88 4.27 15.49
CA GLU A 38 22.58 4.44 16.13
C GLU A 38 21.52 5.04 15.19
N ALA A 39 20.26 4.63 15.38
CA ALA A 39 19.15 5.12 14.56
C ALA A 39 17.90 5.45 15.40
N VAL A 40 17.09 6.37 14.89
CA VAL A 40 15.76 6.71 15.38
C VAL A 40 14.69 6.12 14.47
N GLY A 41 13.53 5.77 15.05
CA GLY A 41 12.37 5.32 14.30
C GLY A 41 11.60 6.48 13.66
N ILE A 42 10.57 6.15 12.89
CA ILE A 42 9.64 7.14 12.33
C ILE A 42 8.79 7.72 13.48
N ASP A 43 8.87 9.04 13.68
CA ASP A 43 7.97 9.80 14.55
C ASP A 43 6.86 10.45 13.70
N PRO A 44 5.60 9.98 13.77
CA PRO A 44 4.51 10.55 12.99
C PRO A 44 4.20 12.02 13.31
N SER A 45 4.60 12.52 14.48
CA SER A 45 4.38 13.91 14.89
C SER A 45 5.43 14.88 14.34
N ARG A 46 6.61 14.36 14.01
CA ARG A 46 7.74 15.10 13.42
C ARG A 46 8.53 14.17 12.50
N PRO A 47 7.96 13.77 11.34
CA PRO A 47 8.59 12.79 10.48
C PRO A 47 9.82 13.40 9.79
N ILE A 48 10.88 12.60 9.69
CA ILE A 48 12.06 12.90 8.87
C ILE A 48 11.75 12.41 7.46
N LEU A 49 11.77 13.32 6.48
CA LEU A 49 11.35 13.02 5.11
C LEU A 49 12.55 13.06 4.16
N PHE A 50 12.85 11.96 3.49
CA PHE A 50 13.94 11.89 2.50
C PHE A 50 13.56 11.02 1.30
N ASP A 51 14.06 11.36 0.12
CA ASP A 51 13.84 10.62 -1.13
C ASP A 51 14.91 9.53 -1.30
N HIS A 52 14.85 8.48 -0.48
CA HIS A 52 15.87 7.43 -0.48
C HIS A 52 16.00 6.66 -1.80
N ASP A 53 14.97 6.61 -2.64
CA ASP A 53 14.99 5.89 -3.93
C ASP A 53 15.14 6.78 -5.16
N GLY A 54 15.30 8.09 -4.94
CA GLY A 54 15.57 9.03 -6.02
C GLY A 54 14.44 9.07 -7.03
N ASP A 55 13.21 8.85 -6.56
CA ASP A 55 12.01 8.87 -7.37
C ASP A 55 11.38 10.28 -7.40
N GLY A 56 11.79 11.16 -6.50
CA GLY A 56 11.30 12.53 -6.36
C GLY A 56 10.20 12.71 -5.30
N THR A 57 9.86 11.66 -4.55
CA THR A 57 8.93 11.71 -3.41
C THR A 57 9.72 11.54 -2.12
N ARG A 58 9.60 12.47 -1.18
CA ARG A 58 10.24 12.32 0.14
C ARG A 58 9.30 11.54 1.04
N ASN A 59 9.75 10.40 1.56
CA ASN A 59 8.94 9.54 2.42
C ASN A 59 9.49 9.59 3.86
N ALA A 60 8.60 9.40 4.83
CA ALA A 60 9.01 9.30 6.22
C ALA A 60 9.88 8.07 6.41
N THR A 61 11.01 8.29 7.07
CA THR A 61 12.04 7.28 7.21
C THR A 61 12.56 7.26 8.65
N GLY A 62 13.03 6.10 9.08
CA GLY A 62 13.95 6.04 10.20
C GLY A 62 15.23 6.75 9.81
N TRP A 63 16.01 7.22 10.78
CA TRP A 63 17.16 8.05 10.48
C TRP A 63 18.32 7.75 11.39
N ILE A 64 19.54 8.02 10.94
CA ILE A 64 20.69 7.93 11.83
C ILE A 64 20.60 9.02 12.91
N LYS A 65 21.20 8.77 14.07
CA LYS A 65 21.37 9.84 15.06
C LYS A 65 22.44 10.84 14.58
N GLY A 66 22.38 12.07 15.10
CA GLY A 66 23.19 13.21 14.63
C GLY A 66 24.66 13.20 15.09
N ASP A 67 25.03 12.28 15.98
CA ASP A 67 26.40 11.95 16.34
C ASP A 67 27.14 11.26 15.19
N ASP A 68 26.46 10.36 14.47
CA ASP A 68 26.93 9.63 13.28
C ASP A 68 26.91 10.46 11.98
N GLY A 69 27.30 9.85 10.86
CA GLY A 69 27.22 10.51 9.56
C GLY A 69 27.07 9.58 8.34
N ILE A 70 26.31 10.04 7.35
CA ILE A 70 26.06 9.34 6.09
C ILE A 70 27.17 9.67 5.08
N VAL A 71 27.70 8.67 4.38
CA VAL A 71 28.62 8.88 3.26
C VAL A 71 27.84 9.32 2.03
N VAL A 72 28.19 10.48 1.48
CA VAL A 72 27.44 11.12 0.38
C VAL A 72 28.37 11.69 -0.69
N LEU A 73 27.82 11.84 -1.89
CA LEU A 73 28.46 12.53 -3.01
C LEU A 73 27.40 13.35 -3.75
N ASP A 74 27.55 14.66 -3.76
CA ASP A 74 26.73 15.56 -4.59
C ASP A 74 27.03 15.26 -6.07
N ARG A 75 26.11 14.56 -6.73
CA ARG A 75 26.30 14.07 -8.10
C ARG A 75 25.78 15.05 -9.14
N ASN A 76 24.84 15.91 -8.75
CA ASN A 76 24.20 16.85 -9.67
C ASN A 76 24.86 18.26 -9.59
N GLY A 77 25.74 18.49 -8.62
CA GLY A 77 26.51 19.70 -8.40
C GLY A 77 25.69 20.86 -7.83
N ASN A 78 24.56 20.60 -7.18
CA ASN A 78 23.69 21.63 -6.64
C ASN A 78 24.07 22.09 -5.21
N GLY A 79 25.05 21.43 -4.59
CA GLY A 79 25.54 21.74 -3.24
C GLY A 79 24.64 21.25 -2.11
N LEU A 80 23.62 20.46 -2.40
CA LEU A 80 22.72 19.80 -1.46
C LEU A 80 22.82 18.28 -1.64
N ILE A 81 22.36 17.55 -0.64
CA ILE A 81 22.08 16.13 -0.74
C ILE A 81 20.58 15.98 -0.57
N ASP A 82 19.87 15.78 -1.68
CA ASP A 82 18.41 15.81 -1.71
C ASP A 82 17.76 14.55 -2.28
N SER A 83 18.60 13.57 -2.66
CA SER A 83 18.16 12.31 -3.25
C SER A 83 19.04 11.13 -2.83
N GLY A 84 18.44 9.95 -2.74
CA GLY A 84 19.12 8.67 -2.55
C GLY A 84 20.19 8.35 -3.59
N ARG A 85 20.10 8.98 -4.78
CA ARG A 85 21.12 8.90 -5.83
C ARG A 85 22.47 9.46 -5.39
N GLU A 86 22.46 10.34 -4.40
CA GLU A 86 23.63 11.04 -3.84
C GLU A 86 24.14 10.37 -2.57
N LEU A 87 23.39 9.41 -2.03
CA LEU A 87 23.84 8.52 -0.97
C LEU A 87 24.63 7.36 -1.57
N PHE A 88 25.51 6.77 -0.76
CA PHE A 88 26.18 5.51 -1.09
C PHE A 88 25.31 4.33 -0.68
N GLY A 89 24.75 3.63 -1.67
CA GLY A 89 23.65 2.69 -1.46
C GLY A 89 23.18 1.90 -2.67
N ASP A 90 22.02 1.26 -2.50
CA ASP A 90 21.32 0.49 -3.53
C ASP A 90 20.72 1.38 -4.65
N GLN A 91 20.77 2.69 -4.47
CA GLN A 91 20.27 3.71 -5.40
C GLN A 91 21.39 4.51 -6.05
N THR A 92 22.65 4.19 -5.70
CA THR A 92 23.81 4.76 -6.36
C THR A 92 23.93 4.22 -7.79
N LEU A 93 23.98 5.12 -8.76
CA LEU A 93 24.14 4.80 -10.18
C LEU A 93 25.58 4.31 -10.46
N ARG A 94 25.72 3.21 -11.21
CA ARG A 94 27.02 2.77 -11.73
C ARG A 94 27.48 3.69 -12.85
N GLU A 95 28.74 4.09 -12.83
CA GLU A 95 29.31 4.93 -13.90
C GLU A 95 29.21 4.22 -15.27
N GLY A 96 28.72 4.95 -16.28
CA GLY A 96 28.56 4.43 -17.64
C GLY A 96 27.38 3.48 -17.86
N ALA A 97 26.54 3.23 -16.85
CA ALA A 97 25.40 2.32 -16.97
C ALA A 97 24.39 2.78 -18.05
N GLN A 98 23.94 1.83 -18.87
CA GLN A 98 22.94 2.03 -19.93
C GLN A 98 21.62 1.36 -19.55
N ALA A 99 20.49 1.98 -19.88
CA ALA A 99 19.16 1.53 -19.47
C ALA A 99 18.90 0.04 -19.77
N GLY A 100 18.84 -0.77 -18.70
CA GLY A 100 18.61 -2.22 -18.76
C GLY A 100 19.81 -3.10 -18.44
N GLN A 101 20.97 -2.52 -18.12
CA GLN A 101 22.11 -3.21 -17.53
C GLN A 101 22.24 -2.78 -16.08
N GLY A 102 21.78 -3.61 -15.13
CA GLY A 102 21.90 -3.44 -13.66
C GLY A 102 22.42 -2.07 -13.20
N MET A 103 21.56 -1.05 -13.29
CA MET A 103 21.97 0.36 -13.26
C MET A 103 22.56 0.79 -11.92
N PHE A 104 22.19 0.09 -10.85
CA PHE A 104 22.51 0.45 -9.48
C PHE A 104 23.39 -0.62 -8.80
N TYR A 105 24.10 -0.22 -7.76
CA TYR A 105 24.87 -1.16 -6.92
C TYR A 105 23.94 -1.96 -6.00
N ALA A 106 24.41 -3.10 -5.48
CA ALA A 106 23.56 -3.93 -4.61
C ALA A 106 23.55 -3.45 -3.14
N ASN A 107 24.54 -2.64 -2.73
CA ASN A 107 24.68 -2.09 -1.39
C ASN A 107 25.70 -0.92 -1.38
N GLY A 108 25.76 -0.21 -0.26
CA GLY A 108 26.66 0.94 -0.05
C GLY A 108 28.16 0.62 -0.19
N TYR A 109 28.61 -0.57 0.20
CA TYR A 109 30.02 -0.97 0.03
C TYR A 109 30.38 -1.24 -1.43
N GLU A 110 29.49 -1.87 -2.21
CA GLU A 110 29.71 -2.02 -3.65
C GLU A 110 29.74 -0.67 -4.37
N ALA A 111 28.86 0.26 -3.96
CA ALA A 111 28.88 1.63 -4.45
C ALA A 111 30.19 2.34 -4.12
N LEU A 112 30.71 2.16 -2.91
CA LEU A 112 31.99 2.71 -2.48
C LEU A 112 33.17 2.08 -3.23
N ALA A 113 33.18 0.76 -3.42
CA ALA A 113 34.19 0.07 -4.22
C ALA A 113 34.20 0.50 -5.69
N GLY A 114 33.06 0.94 -6.22
CA GLY A 114 32.99 1.57 -7.54
C GLY A 114 33.77 2.89 -7.66
N GLN A 115 34.17 3.50 -6.54
CA GLN A 115 34.94 4.74 -6.48
C GLN A 115 36.43 4.53 -6.19
N ASP A 116 36.86 3.28 -5.97
CA ASP A 116 38.26 2.90 -5.76
C ASP A 116 38.98 2.90 -7.11
N GLY A 117 39.69 3.98 -7.40
CA GLY A 117 40.28 4.22 -8.71
C GLY A 117 41.56 3.43 -8.93
N ASN A 118 42.22 3.01 -7.85
CA ASN A 118 43.50 2.32 -7.88
C ASN A 118 43.36 0.79 -7.64
N GLY A 119 42.22 0.34 -7.11
CA GLY A 119 41.85 -1.05 -6.89
C GLY A 119 42.47 -1.69 -5.64
N ASP A 120 42.92 -0.92 -4.66
CA ASP A 120 43.55 -1.42 -3.43
C ASP A 120 42.55 -1.82 -2.33
N GLY A 121 41.26 -1.55 -2.55
CA GLY A 121 40.16 -1.90 -1.66
C GLY A 121 39.87 -0.86 -0.58
N VAL A 122 40.49 0.32 -0.63
CA VAL A 122 40.16 1.46 0.24
C VAL A 122 39.87 2.71 -0.59
N ILE A 123 39.12 3.65 -0.01
CA ILE A 123 39.05 5.02 -0.54
C ILE A 123 39.94 5.90 0.33
N ASP A 124 41.03 6.38 -0.24
CA ASP A 124 41.98 7.27 0.43
C ASP A 124 42.50 8.39 -0.49
N ALA A 125 43.48 9.17 -0.04
CA ALA A 125 44.01 10.31 -0.79
C ALA A 125 44.63 9.94 -2.17
N ALA A 126 44.87 8.66 -2.45
CA ALA A 126 45.27 8.18 -3.77
C ALA A 126 44.10 8.11 -4.77
N ASP A 127 42.84 8.15 -4.29
CA ASP A 127 41.64 8.13 -5.11
C ASP A 127 41.11 9.53 -5.40
N THR A 128 40.63 9.73 -6.63
CA THR A 128 40.00 11.01 -7.02
C THR A 128 38.72 11.26 -6.21
N ALA A 129 37.99 10.20 -5.86
CA ALA A 129 36.74 10.27 -5.11
C ALA A 129 36.94 10.82 -3.69
N TYR A 130 38.08 10.56 -3.03
CA TYR A 130 38.30 10.95 -1.62
C TYR A 130 38.11 12.46 -1.38
N GLY A 131 38.56 13.30 -2.31
CA GLY A 131 38.35 14.77 -2.20
C GLY A 131 36.93 15.23 -2.51
N GLN A 132 36.12 14.40 -3.15
CA GLN A 132 34.75 14.70 -3.57
C GLN A 132 33.71 14.23 -2.55
N LEU A 133 33.99 13.11 -1.88
CA LEU A 133 33.12 12.57 -0.83
C LEU A 133 32.91 13.59 0.29
N ARG A 134 31.70 13.56 0.85
CA ARG A 134 31.32 14.27 2.07
C ARG A 134 30.71 13.28 3.06
N ILE A 135 30.70 13.68 4.32
CA ILE A 135 29.92 13.05 5.37
C ILE A 135 28.82 14.03 5.76
N TRP A 136 27.57 13.59 5.64
CA TRP A 136 26.41 14.34 6.07
C TRP A 136 26.06 14.00 7.52
N LYS A 137 26.22 14.99 8.39
CA LYS A 137 25.84 14.94 9.80
C LYS A 137 24.57 15.74 10.03
N ASP A 138 23.42 15.08 9.90
CA ASP A 138 22.13 15.69 10.18
C ASP A 138 21.90 15.79 11.70
N VAL A 139 22.42 16.85 12.31
CA VAL A 139 22.40 17.04 13.77
C VAL A 139 20.99 17.40 14.27
N ASN A 140 20.23 18.13 13.45
CA ASN A 140 18.89 18.60 13.81
C ASN A 140 17.79 17.55 13.50
N GLN A 141 18.14 16.51 12.75
CA GLN A 141 17.31 15.37 12.38
C GLN A 141 16.08 15.84 11.61
N ASP A 142 16.28 16.65 10.58
CA ASP A 142 15.21 17.14 9.70
C ASP A 142 15.24 16.51 8.30
N GLY A 143 16.27 15.73 7.95
CA GLY A 143 16.40 15.06 6.67
C GLY A 143 16.70 16.01 5.50
N ILE A 144 17.04 17.26 5.77
CA ILE A 144 17.34 18.26 4.74
C ILE A 144 18.82 18.61 4.83
N SER A 145 19.61 18.22 3.83
CA SER A 145 21.04 18.54 3.86
C SER A 145 21.31 20.04 3.80
N GLN A 146 22.11 20.53 4.75
CA GLN A 146 22.49 21.94 4.84
C GLN A 146 24.00 22.13 4.82
N ALA A 147 24.47 23.31 4.38
CA ALA A 147 25.91 23.57 4.24
C ALA A 147 26.71 23.43 5.55
N GLY A 148 26.07 23.57 6.71
CA GLY A 148 26.71 23.39 8.02
C GLY A 148 26.85 21.92 8.45
N GLU A 149 26.23 21.00 7.74
CA GLU A 149 26.13 19.58 8.07
C GLU A 149 26.99 18.68 7.16
N LEU A 150 27.50 19.24 6.06
CA LEU A 150 28.34 18.54 5.10
C LEU A 150 29.81 18.76 5.42
N HIS A 151 30.51 17.69 5.78
CA HIS A 151 31.92 17.72 6.15
C HIS A 151 32.77 16.94 5.14
N THR A 152 33.99 17.39 4.85
CA THR A 152 34.93 16.54 4.11
C THR A 152 35.44 15.41 5.01
N LEU A 153 35.91 14.31 4.41
CA LEU A 153 36.55 13.23 5.17
C LEU A 153 37.73 13.77 6.00
N SER A 154 38.52 14.67 5.42
CA SER A 154 39.65 15.28 6.10
C SER A 154 39.24 16.19 7.27
N ASP A 155 38.12 16.91 7.18
CA ASP A 155 37.60 17.73 8.29
C ASP A 155 37.23 16.88 9.52
N LEU A 156 36.75 15.65 9.28
CA LEU A 156 36.44 14.67 10.34
C LEU A 156 37.63 13.79 10.73
N GLY A 157 38.81 14.06 10.14
CA GLY A 157 40.03 13.30 10.40
C GLY A 157 40.01 11.87 9.88
N ILE A 158 39.18 11.55 8.88
CA ILE A 158 39.07 10.22 8.28
C ILE A 158 40.16 10.07 7.21
N ALA A 159 41.08 9.12 7.39
CA ALA A 159 42.17 8.85 6.46
C ALA A 159 41.77 7.91 5.31
N ARG A 160 40.99 6.87 5.63
CA ARG A 160 40.58 5.83 4.66
C ARG A 160 39.23 5.24 5.01
N LEU A 161 38.44 4.93 3.99
CA LEU A 161 37.23 4.11 4.10
C LEU A 161 37.49 2.73 3.50
N ASN A 162 37.14 1.65 4.19
CA ASN A 162 37.25 0.31 3.60
C ASN A 162 36.10 0.07 2.65
N ALA A 163 36.40 -0.23 1.38
CA ALA A 163 35.39 -0.47 0.36
C ALA A 163 34.75 -1.87 0.46
N LYS A 164 35.23 -2.73 1.35
CA LYS A 164 34.69 -4.09 1.56
C LYS A 164 33.96 -4.20 2.90
N GLY A 165 32.66 -4.44 2.81
CA GLY A 165 31.82 -4.84 3.94
C GLY A 165 31.73 -6.35 4.13
N GLN A 166 31.31 -6.75 5.33
CA GLN A 166 30.95 -8.11 5.69
C GLN A 166 29.47 -8.14 6.08
N ARG A 167 28.78 -9.24 5.76
CA ARG A 167 27.38 -9.41 6.16
C ARG A 167 27.27 -9.41 7.68
N SER A 168 26.33 -8.63 8.20
CA SER A 168 25.93 -8.55 9.59
C SER A 168 24.41 -8.69 9.70
N SER A 169 23.89 -8.71 10.93
CA SER A 169 22.45 -8.69 11.20
C SER A 169 22.20 -7.99 12.53
N ILE A 170 22.52 -6.70 12.57
CA ILE A 170 22.32 -5.87 13.76
C ILE A 170 20.95 -5.21 13.63
N ASP A 171 20.12 -5.39 14.66
CA ASP A 171 18.85 -4.67 14.82
C ASP A 171 19.14 -3.35 15.52
N LEU A 172 18.82 -2.24 14.87
CA LEU A 172 18.98 -0.88 15.40
C LEU A 172 17.68 -0.39 16.06
N GLY A 173 16.64 -1.23 16.09
CA GLY A 173 15.33 -0.92 16.67
C GLY A 173 14.43 -0.13 15.73
N ASN A 174 13.13 -0.13 16.04
CA ASN A 174 12.09 0.64 15.34
C ASN A 174 12.04 0.45 13.82
N GLY A 175 12.39 -0.75 13.34
CA GLY A 175 12.38 -1.10 11.90
C GLY A 175 13.68 -0.77 11.16
N ASN A 176 14.71 -0.26 11.85
CA ASN A 176 16.03 0.01 11.29
C ASN A 176 16.96 -1.18 11.50
N THR A 177 17.75 -1.56 10.48
CA THR A 177 18.74 -2.66 10.61
C THR A 177 20.05 -2.34 9.90
N GLN A 178 21.12 -3.05 10.28
CA GLN A 178 22.43 -2.97 9.64
C GLN A 178 22.83 -4.37 9.08
N PRO A 179 22.51 -4.65 7.81
CA PRO A 179 22.85 -5.90 7.13
C PRO A 179 24.33 -6.04 6.75
N TRP A 180 25.10 -4.95 6.75
CA TRP A 180 26.52 -4.99 6.43
C TRP A 180 27.33 -4.11 7.37
N SER A 181 28.50 -4.61 7.78
CA SER A 181 29.47 -3.93 8.63
C SER A 181 30.82 -3.85 7.95
N GLY A 182 31.55 -2.78 8.19
CA GLY A 182 32.87 -2.52 7.63
C GLY A 182 33.67 -1.66 8.59
N SER A 183 34.66 -0.96 8.07
CA SER A 183 35.49 -0.10 8.91
C SER A 183 36.04 1.10 8.16
N PHE A 184 36.47 2.09 8.92
CA PHE A 184 37.30 3.17 8.43
C PHE A 184 38.54 3.34 9.33
N THR A 185 39.43 4.28 8.99
CA THR A 185 40.52 4.64 9.88
C THR A 185 40.72 6.14 9.91
N ARG A 186 40.92 6.69 11.10
CA ARG A 186 41.32 8.09 11.31
C ARG A 186 42.80 8.36 11.05
N MET A 187 43.09 9.62 10.75
CA MET A 187 44.44 10.14 10.50
C MET A 187 45.36 10.05 11.72
N ASP A 188 44.79 10.09 12.93
CA ASP A 188 45.55 9.93 14.17
C ASP A 188 45.84 8.46 14.51
N GLY A 189 45.35 7.52 13.70
CA GLY A 189 45.50 6.08 13.90
C GLY A 189 44.68 5.53 15.07
N SER A 190 43.79 6.33 15.67
CA SER A 190 42.84 5.85 16.67
C SER A 190 41.90 4.82 16.05
N GLN A 191 41.53 3.84 16.87
CA GLN A 191 40.36 2.99 16.64
C GLN A 191 39.33 3.42 17.67
N GLY A 192 38.04 3.24 17.38
CA GLY A 192 36.91 3.77 18.16
C GLY A 192 36.99 3.51 19.67
N MET A 193 36.11 4.16 20.43
CA MET A 193 36.06 4.03 21.88
C MET A 193 35.96 2.53 22.26
N SER A 194 36.84 2.09 23.16
CA SER A 194 36.89 0.71 23.67
C SER A 194 37.50 -0.38 22.77
N GLY A 195 38.43 -0.04 21.86
CA GLY A 195 39.23 -1.05 21.15
C GLY A 195 38.44 -1.89 20.14
N VAL A 196 37.25 -1.40 19.78
CA VAL A 196 36.47 -1.83 18.63
C VAL A 196 36.97 -1.02 17.43
N ALA A 197 37.18 -1.67 16.29
CA ALA A 197 37.55 -0.95 15.06
C ALA A 197 36.46 0.07 14.73
N GLU A 198 36.83 1.25 14.22
CA GLU A 198 35.84 2.26 13.79
C GLU A 198 34.85 1.62 12.83
N VAL A 199 33.56 1.67 13.16
CA VAL A 199 32.53 0.90 12.47
C VAL A 199 31.97 1.73 11.33
N SER A 200 31.87 1.11 10.16
CA SER A 200 30.97 1.60 9.12
C SER A 200 29.86 0.59 8.90
N GLY A 201 28.70 1.03 8.43
CA GLY A 201 27.53 0.18 8.27
C GLY A 201 26.73 0.57 7.05
N SER A 202 26.35 -0.42 6.26
CA SER A 202 25.30 -0.25 5.25
C SER A 202 23.99 -0.54 5.96
N LEU A 203 23.10 0.45 6.01
CA LEU A 203 21.87 0.38 6.79
C LEU A 203 20.69 -0.04 5.95
N LEU A 204 19.58 -0.30 6.61
CA LEU A 204 18.26 -0.48 6.05
C LEU A 204 17.33 0.28 6.97
N LEU A 205 17.03 1.52 6.59
CA LEU A 205 16.20 2.40 7.40
C LEU A 205 14.72 2.05 7.22
N ALA A 206 13.96 2.19 8.30
CA ALA A 206 12.50 2.07 8.26
C ALA A 206 11.94 3.08 7.26
N SER A 207 10.87 2.75 6.54
CA SER A 207 10.23 3.69 5.61
C SER A 207 8.71 3.56 5.64
N ASN A 208 8.01 4.68 5.52
CA ASN A 208 6.56 4.77 5.48
C ASN A 208 6.09 5.73 4.38
N ASN A 209 5.61 5.13 3.28
CA ASN A 209 5.13 5.85 2.10
C ASN A 209 3.76 6.54 2.29
N PHE A 210 3.13 6.42 3.46
CA PHE A 210 1.90 7.16 3.79
C PHE A 210 2.17 8.55 4.37
N TYR A 211 3.36 8.77 4.96
CA TYR A 211 3.81 10.10 5.40
C TYR A 211 4.85 10.59 4.39
N ARG A 212 4.49 11.58 3.58
CA ARG A 212 5.31 11.99 2.45
C ARG A 212 5.14 13.45 2.10
N GLU A 213 6.10 13.96 1.36
CA GLU A 213 6.10 15.28 0.78
C GLU A 213 6.51 15.19 -0.70
N PHE A 214 5.79 15.94 -1.53
CA PHE A 214 6.21 16.19 -2.90
C PHE A 214 6.93 17.54 -2.94
N PRO A 215 8.13 17.65 -3.53
CA PRO A 215 8.91 18.89 -3.55
C PRO A 215 8.15 20.09 -4.15
N ASP A 216 7.23 19.83 -5.07
CA ASP A 216 6.23 20.75 -5.57
C ASP A 216 4.90 20.56 -4.81
N ASP A 217 4.47 21.60 -4.10
CA ASP A 217 3.21 21.64 -3.34
C ASP A 217 2.21 22.59 -4.02
N PRO A 218 1.39 22.09 -4.97
CA PRO A 218 0.47 22.93 -5.72
C PRO A 218 -0.76 23.30 -4.90
N VAL A 219 -1.04 24.60 -4.79
CA VAL A 219 -2.26 25.10 -4.14
C VAL A 219 -3.51 24.57 -4.87
N PRO A 220 -4.47 23.94 -4.16
CA PRO A 220 -5.70 23.46 -4.76
C PRO A 220 -6.50 24.55 -5.49
N THR A 221 -6.88 24.29 -6.74
CA THR A 221 -7.69 25.21 -7.54
C THR A 221 -9.11 25.35 -6.96
N ALA A 222 -9.80 26.45 -7.29
CA ALA A 222 -11.19 26.64 -6.88
C ALA A 222 -12.14 25.52 -7.38
N ALA A 223 -11.86 24.96 -8.55
CA ALA A 223 -12.61 23.82 -9.09
C ALA A 223 -12.40 22.55 -8.25
N ALA A 224 -11.15 22.26 -7.89
CA ALA A 224 -10.82 21.13 -7.01
C ALA A 224 -11.42 21.30 -5.61
N GLN A 225 -11.40 22.51 -5.05
CA GLN A 225 -11.98 22.80 -3.72
C GLN A 225 -13.49 22.55 -3.63
N ALA A 226 -14.21 22.65 -4.74
CA ALA A 226 -15.65 22.36 -4.82
C ALA A 226 -15.97 20.85 -4.86
N LEU A 227 -14.96 20.00 -5.04
CA LEU A 227 -15.08 18.55 -5.12
C LEU A 227 -14.66 17.88 -3.81
N PRO A 228 -15.09 16.62 -3.54
CA PRO A 228 -14.68 15.89 -2.33
C PRO A 228 -13.16 15.69 -2.28
N GLN A 229 -12.64 15.49 -1.08
CA GLN A 229 -11.20 15.32 -0.82
C GLN A 229 -10.90 13.97 -0.18
N MET A 230 -9.74 13.41 -0.51
CA MET A 230 -9.16 12.29 0.22
C MET A 230 -7.63 12.46 0.21
N GLY A 231 -6.98 12.12 1.32
CA GLY A 231 -5.53 12.03 1.38
C GLY A 231 -5.02 10.94 0.44
N GLY A 232 -3.95 11.19 -0.30
CA GLY A 232 -3.35 10.17 -1.15
C GLY A 232 -2.50 9.16 -0.34
N ALA A 233 -1.94 8.17 -1.03
CA ALA A 233 -0.88 7.31 -0.50
C ALA A 233 0.23 7.09 -1.54
N GLY A 234 1.47 6.81 -1.09
CA GLY A 234 2.57 6.46 -2.00
C GLY A 234 2.89 7.57 -3.00
N TRP A 235 2.82 7.29 -4.30
CA TRP A 235 2.99 8.30 -5.34
C TRP A 235 1.72 9.08 -5.69
N ALA A 236 0.56 8.67 -5.15
CA ALA A 236 -0.66 9.44 -5.33
C ALA A 236 -0.62 10.68 -4.43
N ARG A 237 -0.75 11.86 -5.04
CA ARG A 237 -1.00 13.11 -4.29
C ARG A 237 -2.38 13.08 -3.65
N ASP A 238 -2.60 13.97 -2.70
CA ASP A 238 -3.93 14.29 -2.20
C ASP A 238 -4.88 14.65 -3.35
N LEU A 239 -6.14 14.20 -3.27
CA LEU A 239 -7.04 14.19 -4.43
C LEU A 239 -7.20 15.58 -5.09
N ARG A 240 -7.35 16.63 -4.28
CA ARG A 240 -7.45 18.02 -4.73
C ARG A 240 -6.14 18.59 -5.29
N GLU A 241 -4.99 18.20 -4.75
CA GLU A 241 -3.69 18.56 -5.30
C GLU A 241 -3.48 17.90 -6.66
N ALA A 242 -3.80 16.60 -6.75
CA ALA A 242 -3.72 15.81 -7.98
C ALA A 242 -4.57 16.42 -9.10
N MET A 243 -5.79 16.88 -8.80
CA MET A 243 -6.65 17.61 -9.76
C MET A 243 -6.10 19.00 -10.13
N SER A 244 -5.18 19.55 -9.34
CA SER A 244 -4.68 20.93 -9.49
C SER A 244 -3.36 21.05 -10.24
N LEU A 245 -2.81 19.93 -10.76
CA LEU A 245 -1.53 19.92 -11.48
C LEU A 245 -1.56 20.60 -12.87
N GLY A 246 -2.74 20.97 -13.38
CA GLY A 246 -2.88 21.78 -14.59
C GLY A 246 -2.51 21.07 -15.91
N ASN A 247 -2.48 19.74 -15.94
CA ASN A 247 -2.23 18.94 -17.13
C ASN A 247 -3.45 18.06 -17.52
N ASP A 248 -3.39 17.42 -18.69
CA ASP A 248 -4.51 16.62 -19.22
C ASP A 248 -4.92 15.48 -18.26
N LYS A 249 -3.97 14.90 -17.52
CA LYS A 249 -4.24 13.79 -16.56
C LYS A 249 -4.97 14.31 -15.33
N SER A 250 -4.56 15.46 -14.79
CA SER A 250 -5.27 16.10 -13.67
C SER A 250 -6.68 16.54 -14.04
N GLN A 251 -6.90 16.98 -15.30
CA GLN A 251 -8.24 17.29 -15.79
C GLN A 251 -9.10 16.04 -15.90
N ALA A 252 -8.56 14.94 -16.44
CA ALA A 252 -9.28 13.67 -16.51
C ALA A 252 -9.68 13.14 -15.12
N LEU A 253 -8.80 13.28 -14.13
CA LEU A 253 -9.11 12.97 -12.73
C LEU A 253 -10.26 13.86 -12.22
N GLN A 254 -10.19 15.18 -12.44
CA GLN A 254 -11.24 16.10 -12.01
C GLN A 254 -12.61 15.71 -12.57
N ASP A 255 -12.66 15.33 -13.85
CA ASP A 255 -13.89 14.89 -14.51
C ASP A 255 -14.45 13.60 -13.86
N LYS A 256 -13.58 12.66 -13.46
CA LYS A 256 -13.99 11.43 -12.76
C LYS A 256 -14.52 11.70 -11.35
N VAL A 257 -13.86 12.58 -10.60
CA VAL A 257 -14.32 12.98 -9.27
C VAL A 257 -15.66 13.71 -9.36
N GLN A 258 -15.84 14.58 -10.36
CA GLN A 258 -17.11 15.26 -10.59
C GLN A 258 -18.23 14.26 -10.96
N ALA A 259 -17.95 13.26 -11.78
CA ALA A 259 -18.91 12.22 -12.13
C ALA A 259 -19.33 11.39 -10.91
N PHE A 260 -18.37 11.02 -10.04
CA PHE A 260 -18.65 10.36 -8.77
C PHE A 260 -19.53 11.21 -7.86
N ALA A 261 -19.19 12.49 -7.70
CA ALA A 261 -19.92 13.42 -6.84
C ALA A 261 -21.35 13.70 -7.32
N ALA A 262 -21.61 13.59 -8.63
CA ALA A 262 -22.94 13.73 -9.22
C ALA A 262 -23.82 12.47 -9.08
N GLY A 263 -23.26 11.33 -8.67
CA GLY A 263 -23.99 10.08 -8.49
C GLY A 263 -24.99 10.15 -7.33
N THR A 264 -26.25 9.78 -7.59
CA THR A 264 -27.35 9.85 -6.60
C THR A 264 -27.75 8.49 -6.00
N THR A 265 -27.10 7.41 -6.45
CA THR A 265 -27.27 6.04 -5.94
C THR A 265 -25.91 5.42 -5.67
N ARG A 266 -25.89 4.43 -4.77
CA ARG A 266 -24.68 3.64 -4.50
C ARG A 266 -24.10 3.03 -5.77
N ASP A 267 -24.94 2.38 -6.58
CA ASP A 267 -24.49 1.67 -7.79
C ASP A 267 -23.78 2.61 -8.78
N ALA A 268 -24.33 3.82 -8.98
CA ALA A 268 -23.74 4.82 -9.86
C ALA A 268 -22.39 5.31 -9.34
N GLN A 269 -22.27 5.52 -8.03
CA GLN A 269 -21.01 5.95 -7.40
C GLN A 269 -19.97 4.83 -7.43
N MET A 270 -20.33 3.59 -7.07
CA MET A 270 -19.43 2.43 -7.13
C MET A 270 -18.91 2.16 -8.54
N ALA A 271 -19.77 2.26 -9.56
CA ALA A 271 -19.36 2.11 -10.95
C ALA A 271 -18.34 3.18 -11.41
N ALA A 272 -18.28 4.32 -10.73
CA ALA A 272 -17.33 5.39 -11.03
C ALA A 272 -15.97 5.25 -10.31
N VAL A 273 -15.90 4.50 -9.20
CA VAL A 273 -14.70 4.44 -8.34
C VAL A 273 -13.47 3.92 -9.08
N ASP A 274 -13.59 2.84 -9.86
CA ASP A 274 -12.45 2.27 -10.59
C ASP A 274 -11.84 3.26 -11.59
N GLY A 275 -12.71 4.03 -12.27
CA GLY A 275 -12.28 5.07 -13.19
C GLY A 275 -11.57 6.22 -12.46
N LEU A 276 -12.06 6.60 -11.28
CA LEU A 276 -11.45 7.60 -10.42
C LEU A 276 -10.07 7.15 -9.94
N ILE A 277 -9.95 5.95 -9.36
CA ILE A 277 -8.67 5.39 -8.89
C ILE A 277 -7.65 5.30 -10.02
N THR A 278 -8.09 4.88 -11.21
CA THR A 278 -7.20 4.78 -12.39
C THR A 278 -6.63 6.15 -12.78
N GLU A 279 -7.47 7.18 -12.91
CA GLU A 279 -6.98 8.52 -13.28
C GLU A 279 -6.23 9.19 -12.13
N TRP A 280 -6.56 8.85 -10.88
CA TRP A 280 -5.82 9.34 -9.71
C TRP A 280 -4.41 8.78 -9.72
N ALA A 281 -4.26 7.47 -9.92
CA ALA A 281 -2.96 6.85 -10.10
C ALA A 281 -2.22 7.45 -11.29
N ARG A 282 -2.91 7.73 -12.41
CA ARG A 282 -2.32 8.31 -13.63
C ARG A 282 -1.78 9.71 -13.43
N SER A 283 -2.42 10.52 -12.58
CA SER A 283 -1.97 11.87 -12.24
C SER A 283 -0.57 11.91 -11.62
N SER A 284 -0.11 10.81 -10.99
CA SER A 284 1.25 10.71 -10.40
C SER A 284 2.37 10.80 -11.43
N GLY A 285 2.10 10.52 -12.71
CA GLY A 285 3.12 10.43 -13.74
C GLY A 285 4.04 9.21 -13.64
N LYS A 286 3.93 8.40 -12.59
CA LYS A 286 4.73 7.19 -12.38
C LYS A 286 4.27 5.99 -13.21
N LEU A 287 3.10 6.10 -13.83
CA LEU A 287 2.52 5.08 -14.71
C LEU A 287 3.28 4.98 -16.05
N VAL A 288 3.66 3.77 -16.44
CA VAL A 288 4.25 3.52 -17.76
C VAL A 288 3.13 3.33 -18.78
N GLU A 289 2.61 4.43 -19.34
CA GLU A 289 1.40 4.40 -20.19
C GLU A 289 1.53 3.55 -21.47
N THR A 290 2.76 3.17 -21.85
CA THR A 290 3.09 2.37 -23.03
C THR A 290 3.10 0.86 -22.77
N LEU A 291 3.06 0.39 -21.52
CA LEU A 291 2.91 -1.03 -21.24
C LEU A 291 1.51 -1.47 -21.66
N ARG A 292 1.45 -2.36 -22.64
CA ARG A 292 0.29 -3.17 -22.99
C ARG A 292 0.67 -4.60 -22.64
N PHE A 293 -0.19 -5.36 -21.96
CA PHE A 293 0.07 -6.78 -21.76
C PHE A 293 -0.35 -7.54 -23.02
N HIS A 294 0.61 -8.16 -23.69
CA HIS A 294 0.37 -8.93 -24.90
C HIS A 294 -0.08 -10.36 -24.59
N SER A 295 0.44 -11.00 -23.54
CA SER A 295 0.02 -12.34 -23.14
C SER A 295 0.00 -12.49 -21.62
N LEU A 296 -1.01 -13.20 -21.11
CA LEU A 296 -1.04 -13.75 -19.76
C LEU A 296 -1.16 -15.28 -19.94
N TYR A 297 -0.11 -16.01 -19.57
CA TYR A 297 -0.02 -17.46 -19.78
C TYR A 297 0.11 -18.18 -18.44
N PHE A 298 -0.75 -19.17 -18.17
CA PHE A 298 -0.57 -20.05 -17.01
C PHE A 298 0.34 -21.21 -17.37
N ASP A 299 1.50 -21.28 -16.72
CA ASP A 299 2.40 -22.43 -16.79
C ASP A 299 1.94 -23.50 -15.80
N ALA A 300 1.30 -24.54 -16.33
CA ALA A 300 0.80 -25.67 -15.53
C ALA A 300 1.91 -26.47 -14.84
N ALA A 301 3.17 -26.39 -15.30
CA ALA A 301 4.29 -27.08 -14.65
C ALA A 301 4.77 -26.33 -13.40
N THR A 302 4.80 -25.00 -13.46
CA THR A 302 5.27 -24.15 -12.35
C THR A 302 4.15 -23.57 -11.49
N HIS A 303 2.90 -23.73 -11.92
CA HIS A 303 1.71 -23.10 -11.30
C HIS A 303 1.83 -21.57 -11.20
N GLN A 304 2.45 -20.94 -12.21
CA GLN A 304 2.69 -19.50 -12.28
C GLN A 304 2.09 -18.88 -13.54
N TRP A 305 1.70 -17.62 -13.44
CA TRP A 305 1.17 -16.79 -14.51
C TRP A 305 2.27 -15.90 -15.08
N ASP A 306 2.65 -16.09 -16.34
CA ASP A 306 3.60 -15.27 -17.08
C ASP A 306 2.85 -14.11 -17.77
N ILE A 307 3.10 -12.88 -17.32
CA ILE A 307 2.58 -11.62 -17.88
C ILE A 307 3.66 -11.04 -18.80
N ALA A 308 3.43 -10.97 -20.11
CA ALA A 308 4.42 -10.42 -21.06
C ALA A 308 3.91 -9.20 -21.83
N THR A 309 4.80 -8.25 -22.13
CA THR A 309 4.54 -7.08 -23.01
C THR A 309 4.71 -7.44 -24.49
N PRO A 310 4.12 -6.71 -25.46
CA PRO A 310 4.30 -7.02 -26.87
C PRO A 310 5.75 -6.79 -27.30
N ASP A 311 6.29 -7.76 -28.04
CA ASP A 311 7.41 -7.53 -28.94
C ASP A 311 6.88 -6.78 -30.19
N THR A 312 7.76 -6.04 -30.85
CA THR A 312 7.62 -5.57 -32.24
C THR A 312 7.06 -6.64 -33.21
N PRO A 313 6.52 -6.27 -34.39
CA PRO A 313 5.77 -7.19 -35.24
C PRO A 313 6.58 -8.44 -35.60
N ILE A 314 5.98 -9.62 -35.43
CA ILE A 314 6.58 -10.91 -35.78
C ILE A 314 6.97 -10.88 -37.27
N ASP A 315 8.28 -10.92 -37.59
CA ASP A 315 8.74 -11.20 -38.96
C ASP A 315 8.54 -12.71 -39.23
N PRO A 316 7.64 -13.11 -40.16
CA PRO A 316 7.31 -14.50 -40.39
C PRO A 316 8.46 -15.34 -40.95
N ARG A 317 9.60 -14.72 -41.31
CA ARG A 317 10.69 -15.37 -42.06
C ARG A 317 11.73 -16.09 -41.20
N HIS A 318 11.64 -16.04 -39.87
CA HIS A 318 12.69 -16.56 -38.98
C HIS A 318 12.24 -17.68 -38.01
N LEU A 319 11.19 -18.44 -38.33
CA LEU A 319 10.86 -19.67 -37.60
C LEU A 319 11.28 -20.92 -38.40
N PRO A 320 12.05 -21.85 -37.83
CA PRO A 320 12.39 -23.09 -38.52
C PRO A 320 11.17 -24.03 -38.55
N GLY A 321 10.73 -24.41 -39.75
CA GLY A 321 10.02 -25.68 -39.95
C GLY A 321 8.51 -25.65 -40.24
N THR A 322 7.90 -24.52 -40.58
CA THR A 322 6.51 -24.54 -41.11
C THR A 322 6.36 -23.62 -42.32
N GLU A 323 6.51 -24.18 -43.52
CA GLU A 323 5.82 -23.66 -44.71
C GLU A 323 4.31 -23.92 -44.52
N GLY A 324 3.62 -22.91 -44.04
CA GLY A 324 2.18 -22.92 -43.84
C GLY A 324 1.76 -21.58 -43.31
N THR A 325 0.98 -20.84 -44.08
CA THR A 325 0.41 -19.54 -43.75
C THR A 325 -0.06 -19.47 -42.30
N LEU A 326 0.58 -18.63 -41.48
CA LEU A 326 0.04 -18.20 -40.19
C LEU A 326 -1.25 -17.41 -40.48
N SER A 327 -2.39 -18.02 -40.21
CA SER A 327 -3.66 -17.30 -40.12
C SER A 327 -3.55 -16.29 -38.98
N ALA A 328 -4.23 -15.15 -39.10
CA ALA A 328 -4.48 -14.19 -38.01
C ALA A 328 -5.23 -14.83 -36.81
N ASP A 329 -5.57 -16.12 -36.90
CA ASP A 329 -6.19 -16.93 -35.89
C ASP A 329 -5.17 -17.92 -35.28
N MET A 330 -4.20 -17.45 -34.48
CA MET A 330 -3.77 -18.33 -33.38
C MET A 330 -4.92 -18.31 -32.37
N PRO A 331 -5.67 -19.41 -32.18
CA PRO A 331 -6.65 -19.44 -31.12
C PRO A 331 -5.90 -19.27 -29.80
N ASP A 332 -6.36 -18.33 -28.98
CA ASP A 332 -6.09 -18.25 -27.55
C ASP A 332 -6.01 -19.68 -27.02
N VAL A 333 -4.81 -20.13 -26.67
CA VAL A 333 -4.64 -21.49 -26.16
C VAL A 333 -5.33 -21.48 -24.81
N GLY A 334 -6.54 -22.05 -24.77
CA GLY A 334 -7.52 -21.89 -23.71
C GLY A 334 -6.89 -21.99 -22.32
N THR A 335 -6.82 -20.85 -21.64
CA THR A 335 -6.46 -20.76 -20.23
C THR A 335 -7.69 -20.28 -19.48
N LEU A 336 -8.13 -21.08 -18.51
CA LEU A 336 -9.26 -20.75 -17.67
C LEU A 336 -8.79 -19.74 -16.61
N TRP A 337 -9.13 -18.47 -16.78
CA TRP A 337 -9.12 -17.43 -15.77
C TRP A 337 -10.27 -17.68 -14.79
N THR A 338 -9.98 -17.68 -13.49
CA THR A 338 -11.05 -17.68 -12.48
C THR A 338 -11.48 -16.25 -12.29
N ASP A 339 -12.68 -15.93 -12.78
CA ASP A 339 -13.25 -14.61 -12.61
C ASP A 339 -13.39 -14.29 -11.11
N PRO A 340 -12.73 -13.24 -10.59
CA PRO A 340 -12.73 -12.95 -9.16
C PRO A 340 -14.11 -12.52 -8.64
N THR A 341 -15.03 -12.15 -9.53
CA THR A 341 -16.41 -11.75 -9.17
C THR A 341 -17.33 -12.95 -9.09
N THR A 342 -17.14 -13.93 -9.98
CA THR A 342 -18.09 -15.07 -10.12
C THR A 342 -17.50 -16.42 -9.71
N GLY A 343 -16.20 -16.49 -9.46
CA GLY A 343 -15.45 -17.74 -9.24
C GLY A 343 -15.44 -18.67 -10.45
N GLN A 344 -15.96 -18.23 -11.60
CA GLN A 344 -16.08 -19.08 -12.77
C GLN A 344 -14.82 -19.06 -13.61
N GLN A 345 -14.42 -20.26 -14.04
CA GLN A 345 -13.31 -20.47 -14.95
C GLN A 345 -13.75 -20.19 -16.39
N ARG A 346 -13.17 -19.16 -17.03
CA ARG A 346 -13.43 -18.76 -18.42
C ARG A 346 -12.15 -18.33 -19.14
N PRO A 347 -12.09 -18.33 -20.49
CA PRO A 347 -10.96 -17.77 -21.22
C PRO A 347 -10.69 -16.32 -20.80
N LEU A 348 -9.41 -15.98 -20.63
CA LEU A 348 -8.97 -14.62 -20.36
C LEU A 348 -9.15 -13.73 -21.59
N THR A 349 -9.73 -12.55 -21.41
CA THR A 349 -9.97 -11.59 -22.50
C THR A 349 -8.94 -10.44 -22.52
N GLU A 350 -8.92 -9.63 -23.57
CA GLU A 350 -8.17 -8.35 -23.62
C GLU A 350 -8.63 -7.36 -22.54
N GLU A 351 -9.93 -7.39 -22.22
CA GLU A 351 -10.51 -6.57 -21.16
C GLU A 351 -9.98 -6.97 -19.79
N ASP A 352 -9.92 -8.27 -19.49
CA ASP A 352 -9.36 -8.80 -18.23
C ASP A 352 -7.88 -8.41 -18.06
N ARG A 353 -7.10 -8.48 -19.15
CA ARG A 353 -5.69 -8.04 -19.15
C ARG A 353 -5.55 -6.55 -18.84
N THR A 354 -6.37 -5.72 -19.49
CA THR A 354 -6.37 -4.28 -19.27
C THR A 354 -6.80 -3.93 -17.85
N ALA A 355 -7.79 -4.66 -17.30
CA ALA A 355 -8.25 -4.47 -15.93
C ALA A 355 -7.17 -4.85 -14.92
N LEU A 356 -6.52 -6.01 -15.07
CA LEU A 356 -5.43 -6.43 -14.19
C LEU A 356 -4.27 -5.43 -14.20
N TYR A 357 -3.90 -4.92 -15.37
CA TYR A 357 -2.88 -3.87 -15.50
C TYR A 357 -3.23 -2.64 -14.67
N LYS A 358 -4.44 -2.11 -14.84
CA LYS A 358 -4.87 -0.91 -14.10
C LYS A 358 -4.85 -1.14 -12.59
N LYS A 359 -5.29 -2.31 -12.12
CA LYS A 359 -5.27 -2.68 -10.70
C LYS A 359 -3.85 -2.74 -10.13
N ILE A 360 -2.93 -3.44 -10.81
CA ILE A 360 -1.53 -3.52 -10.38
C ILE A 360 -0.91 -2.12 -10.30
N ASN A 361 -1.08 -1.30 -11.33
CA ASN A 361 -0.51 0.05 -11.31
C ASN A 361 -1.12 0.93 -10.23
N ALA A 362 -2.43 0.86 -10.02
CA ALA A 362 -3.06 1.59 -8.92
C ALA A 362 -2.43 1.17 -7.60
N LEU A 363 -2.32 -0.13 -7.33
CA LEU A 363 -1.68 -0.63 -6.11
C LEU A 363 -0.22 -0.20 -5.97
N GLU A 364 0.58 -0.27 -7.04
CA GLU A 364 1.97 0.21 -7.01
C GLU A 364 2.07 1.71 -6.74
N VAL A 365 1.19 2.51 -7.33
CA VAL A 365 1.13 3.96 -7.11
C VAL A 365 0.70 4.27 -5.68
N PHE A 366 -0.38 3.68 -5.18
CA PHE A 366 -0.85 3.94 -3.81
C PHE A 366 0.07 3.37 -2.74
N ASN A 367 0.82 2.30 -3.04
CA ASN A 367 1.88 1.80 -2.14
C ASN A 367 3.20 2.56 -2.29
N GLY A 368 3.38 3.34 -3.36
CA GLY A 368 4.63 4.06 -3.65
C GLY A 368 5.81 3.12 -3.93
N THR A 369 5.54 1.93 -4.47
CA THR A 369 6.60 0.95 -4.76
C THR A 369 6.22 0.04 -5.91
N ARG A 370 7.21 -0.29 -6.75
CA ARG A 370 7.07 -1.35 -7.76
C ARG A 370 7.29 -2.69 -7.08
N PHE A 371 6.30 -3.56 -7.14
CA PHE A 371 6.41 -4.94 -6.64
C PHE A 371 6.25 -5.97 -7.76
N VAL A 372 5.87 -5.54 -8.98
CA VAL A 372 5.94 -6.37 -10.17
C VAL A 372 7.07 -5.84 -11.06
N THR A 373 8.24 -6.48 -10.97
CA THR A 373 9.35 -6.25 -11.90
C THR A 373 9.18 -7.12 -13.13
N PHE A 374 9.19 -6.50 -14.29
CA PHE A 374 9.20 -7.23 -15.55
C PHE A 374 10.66 -7.44 -15.97
N ASP A 375 11.12 -8.69 -15.95
CA ASP A 375 12.50 -9.03 -16.30
C ASP A 375 12.69 -8.98 -17.82
N ARG A 376 13.77 -8.35 -18.29
CA ARG A 376 14.21 -8.46 -19.69
C ARG A 376 14.82 -9.84 -19.92
N ASN A 377 14.04 -10.78 -20.42
CA ASN A 377 14.57 -12.06 -20.86
C ASN A 377 15.14 -11.91 -22.27
N VAL A 378 16.47 -11.88 -22.37
CA VAL A 378 17.18 -12.16 -23.63
C VAL A 378 17.04 -13.66 -23.87
N ARG A 379 16.30 -14.08 -24.90
CA ARG A 379 16.44 -15.46 -25.39
C ARG A 379 17.77 -15.57 -26.15
N PRO A 380 18.75 -16.36 -25.69
CA PRO A 380 19.76 -16.83 -26.61
C PRO A 380 19.04 -17.77 -27.58
N ASP A 381 19.07 -17.47 -28.87
CA ASP A 381 18.68 -18.45 -29.88
C ASP A 381 19.61 -19.67 -29.73
N SER A 382 19.11 -20.71 -29.09
CA SER A 382 19.79 -21.99 -28.99
C SER A 382 19.64 -22.71 -30.32
N SER A 383 20.53 -22.39 -31.26
CA SER A 383 20.93 -23.32 -32.30
C SER A 383 22.41 -23.62 -32.17
N GLU A 384 22.73 -24.55 -31.26
CA GLU A 384 23.68 -25.65 -31.51
C GLU A 384 23.75 -26.55 -30.27
N GLY A 385 23.27 -27.78 -30.41
CA GLY A 385 23.44 -28.79 -29.38
C GLY A 385 24.84 -29.39 -29.43
N SER A 386 25.45 -29.57 -28.26
CA SER A 386 26.25 -30.76 -27.92
C SER A 386 26.75 -30.65 -26.49
N GLY A 387 26.66 -31.75 -25.73
CA GLY A 387 27.30 -31.87 -24.43
C GLY A 387 28.83 -31.83 -24.51
N GLY A 388 29.44 -31.52 -23.37
CA GLY A 388 30.89 -31.62 -23.16
C GLY A 388 31.37 -30.69 -22.04
N THR A 389 31.77 -31.25 -20.91
CA THR A 389 32.53 -30.58 -19.83
C THR A 389 33.98 -30.27 -20.28
N PRO A 390 34.72 -29.41 -19.54
CA PRO A 390 35.68 -28.43 -20.07
C PRO A 390 37.13 -28.95 -20.14
N VAL A 391 38.05 -28.22 -20.81
CA VAL A 391 39.47 -27.98 -20.47
C VAL A 391 40.26 -27.32 -21.63
N GLY A 392 40.97 -26.22 -21.33
CA GLY A 392 42.39 -26.00 -21.67
C GLY A 392 42.83 -25.41 -23.03
N GLY A 393 43.48 -24.23 -22.97
CA GLY A 393 44.83 -24.03 -23.54
C GLY A 393 45.01 -23.41 -24.95
N SER A 394 45.57 -22.18 -24.94
CA SER A 394 46.68 -21.66 -25.77
C SER A 394 46.61 -21.57 -27.32
N SER A 395 46.94 -20.35 -27.78
CA SER A 395 47.79 -19.95 -28.94
C SER A 395 47.33 -20.18 -30.39
N GLY A 396 47.43 -19.12 -31.21
CA GLY A 396 47.73 -19.25 -32.64
C GLY A 396 47.12 -18.20 -33.56
N SER A 397 47.99 -17.39 -34.18
CA SER A 397 47.80 -16.41 -35.26
C SER A 397 46.90 -16.81 -36.44
N GLY A 398 46.24 -15.84 -37.09
CA GLY A 398 45.72 -16.01 -38.45
C GLY A 398 44.89 -14.83 -38.98
N SER A 399 45.47 -14.09 -39.92
CA SER A 399 44.90 -12.95 -40.65
C SER A 399 43.72 -13.31 -41.58
N GLY A 400 42.75 -12.40 -41.69
CA GLY A 400 42.18 -11.98 -42.98
C GLY A 400 40.70 -12.31 -43.23
N GLY A 401 39.94 -11.29 -43.63
CA GLY A 401 38.71 -11.44 -44.40
C GLY A 401 37.51 -10.66 -43.84
N GLY A 402 37.26 -9.48 -44.41
CA GLY A 402 36.06 -8.70 -44.11
C GLY A 402 34.78 -9.40 -44.61
N GLY A 403 33.76 -9.38 -43.76
CA GLY A 403 32.39 -9.72 -44.08
C GLY A 403 31.48 -8.93 -43.16
N SER A 404 30.67 -8.05 -43.73
CA SER A 404 29.61 -7.29 -43.06
C SER A 404 28.63 -8.25 -42.38
N GLY A 405 28.70 -8.36 -41.05
CA GLY A 405 27.71 -9.05 -40.24
C GLY A 405 26.61 -8.08 -39.87
N ALA A 406 25.39 -8.37 -40.32
CA ALA A 406 24.17 -7.72 -39.86
C ALA A 406 24.04 -7.91 -38.34
N GLU A 407 23.72 -6.83 -37.62
CA GLU A 407 23.36 -6.91 -36.21
C GLU A 407 22.18 -7.88 -36.06
N ALA A 408 22.36 -8.90 -35.22
CA ALA A 408 21.27 -9.78 -34.82
C ALA A 408 20.27 -8.96 -34.01
N ASP A 409 19.06 -8.83 -34.55
CA ASP A 409 17.94 -8.12 -33.93
C ASP A 409 17.49 -8.92 -32.68
N LEU A 410 17.99 -8.53 -31.51
CA LEU A 410 17.67 -9.15 -30.23
C LEU A 410 16.21 -8.80 -29.87
N THR A 411 15.33 -9.79 -29.85
CA THR A 411 13.95 -9.64 -29.37
C THR A 411 13.92 -9.68 -27.84
N TYR A 412 13.35 -8.66 -27.21
CA TYR A 412 13.32 -8.50 -25.75
C TYR A 412 11.92 -8.77 -25.19
N ARG A 413 11.70 -9.97 -24.65
CA ARG A 413 10.49 -10.23 -23.87
C ARG A 413 10.65 -9.70 -22.46
N VAL A 414 9.71 -8.86 -22.05
CA VAL A 414 9.61 -8.38 -20.67
C VAL A 414 8.50 -9.17 -20.01
N SER A 415 8.82 -10.02 -19.02
CA SER A 415 7.81 -10.83 -18.33
C SER A 415 7.86 -10.80 -16.80
N ALA A 416 6.70 -10.99 -16.16
CA ALA A 416 6.56 -11.16 -14.72
C ALA A 416 5.81 -12.46 -14.40
N ARG A 417 6.19 -13.16 -13.33
CA ARG A 417 5.56 -14.41 -12.90
C ARG A 417 4.82 -14.25 -11.58
N LEU A 418 3.50 -14.46 -11.58
CA LEU A 418 2.65 -14.39 -10.39
C LEU A 418 1.95 -15.73 -10.13
N SER A 419 1.91 -16.20 -8.89
CA SER A 419 1.09 -17.34 -8.49
C SER A 419 -0.40 -16.96 -8.38
N THR A 420 -1.30 -17.96 -8.37
CA THR A 420 -2.73 -17.73 -8.13
C THR A 420 -2.99 -16.99 -6.82
N THR A 421 -2.30 -17.38 -5.74
CA THR A 421 -2.40 -16.70 -4.43
C THR A 421 -1.97 -15.23 -4.52
N GLN A 422 -0.93 -14.91 -5.28
CA GLN A 422 -0.53 -13.51 -5.48
C GLN A 422 -1.59 -12.71 -6.24
N LEU A 423 -2.26 -13.31 -7.23
CA LEU A 423 -3.35 -12.65 -7.94
C LEU A 423 -4.59 -12.43 -7.05
N GLU A 424 -4.92 -13.39 -6.19
CA GLU A 424 -5.99 -13.26 -5.20
C GLU A 424 -5.68 -12.13 -4.20
N LEU A 425 -4.45 -12.08 -3.69
CA LEU A 425 -4.01 -11.00 -2.80
C LEU A 425 -4.05 -9.62 -3.48
N LEU A 426 -3.68 -9.52 -4.76
CA LEU A 426 -3.81 -8.28 -5.52
C LEU A 426 -5.27 -7.87 -5.72
N ALA A 427 -6.15 -8.83 -6.00
CA ALA A 427 -7.57 -8.56 -6.14
C ALA A 427 -8.17 -8.05 -4.82
N GLN A 428 -7.87 -8.72 -3.70
CA GLN A 428 -8.31 -8.30 -2.36
C GLN A 428 -7.75 -6.93 -1.99
N SER A 429 -6.46 -6.68 -2.24
CA SER A 429 -5.82 -5.39 -1.93
C SER A 429 -6.46 -4.24 -2.72
N TYR A 430 -6.77 -4.48 -4.00
CA TYR A 430 -7.44 -3.47 -4.83
C TYR A 430 -8.88 -3.24 -4.37
N GLU A 431 -9.59 -4.28 -3.96
CA GLU A 431 -10.94 -4.17 -3.40
C GLU A 431 -10.96 -3.31 -2.13
N GLN A 432 -9.99 -3.51 -1.23
CA GLN A 432 -9.84 -2.69 -0.02
C GLN A 432 -9.55 -1.22 -0.35
N LEU A 433 -8.68 -0.96 -1.34
CA LEU A 433 -8.47 0.41 -1.84
C LEU A 433 -9.77 1.01 -2.41
N ARG A 434 -10.54 0.22 -3.16
CA ARG A 434 -11.80 0.65 -3.77
C ARG A 434 -12.82 1.07 -2.71
N GLU A 435 -13.04 0.23 -1.70
CA GLU A 435 -13.98 0.52 -0.61
C GLU A 435 -13.49 1.69 0.26
N SER A 436 -12.19 1.81 0.53
CA SER A 436 -11.62 2.95 1.26
C SER A 436 -11.85 4.29 0.53
N VAL A 437 -11.58 4.33 -0.78
CA VAL A 437 -11.84 5.51 -1.61
C VAL A 437 -13.34 5.84 -1.65
N TYR A 438 -14.17 4.81 -1.79
CA TYR A 438 -15.61 4.99 -1.78
C TYR A 438 -16.12 5.60 -0.46
N ALA A 439 -15.76 4.98 0.67
CA ALA A 439 -16.15 5.38 2.02
C ALA A 439 -15.73 6.83 2.33
N ALA A 440 -14.52 7.23 1.92
CA ALA A 440 -14.03 8.58 2.13
C ALA A 440 -14.84 9.64 1.36
N LEU A 441 -15.26 9.34 0.13
CA LEU A 441 -15.90 10.31 -0.76
C LEU A 441 -17.43 10.34 -0.62
N VAL A 442 -18.06 9.22 -0.26
CA VAL A 442 -19.53 9.11 -0.18
C VAL A 442 -20.13 10.00 0.92
N THR A 443 -19.44 10.13 2.05
CA THR A 443 -19.82 10.99 3.20
C THR A 443 -19.73 12.48 2.89
N GLN A 444 -18.94 12.85 1.88
CA GLN A 444 -18.79 14.23 1.40
C GLN A 444 -19.71 14.56 0.21
N THR A 445 -20.42 13.56 -0.32
CA THR A 445 -21.24 13.67 -1.54
C THR A 445 -22.67 13.20 -1.28
N ARG A 446 -23.05 11.97 -1.66
CA ARG A 446 -24.43 11.48 -1.59
C ARG A 446 -25.00 11.49 -0.18
N LEU A 447 -24.20 11.17 0.84
CA LEU A 447 -24.68 11.11 2.24
C LEU A 447 -24.59 12.46 2.96
N ARG A 448 -23.79 13.40 2.44
CA ARG A 448 -23.56 14.71 3.06
C ARG A 448 -24.85 15.48 3.36
N PRO A 449 -25.88 15.52 2.47
CA PRO A 449 -27.12 16.24 2.78
C PRO A 449 -27.84 15.74 4.03
N TYR A 450 -27.75 14.45 4.37
CA TYR A 450 -28.31 13.92 5.63
C TYR A 450 -27.53 14.47 6.84
N LEU A 451 -26.20 14.46 6.77
CA LEU A 451 -25.33 14.94 7.84
C LEU A 451 -25.47 16.44 8.06
N ASP A 452 -25.49 17.22 6.98
CA ASP A 452 -25.65 18.69 7.01
C ASP A 452 -27.04 19.12 7.51
N SER A 453 -28.02 18.20 7.56
CA SER A 453 -29.39 18.47 8.05
C SER A 453 -29.54 18.39 9.57
N VAL A 454 -28.53 17.90 10.29
CA VAL A 454 -28.54 17.86 11.75
C VAL A 454 -28.28 19.26 12.30
N GLU A 455 -29.26 19.84 13.00
CA GLU A 455 -29.16 21.20 13.52
C GLU A 455 -28.84 21.23 15.01
N LEU A 456 -28.01 22.18 15.44
CA LEU A 456 -27.81 22.48 16.86
C LEU A 456 -28.91 23.43 17.34
N VAL A 457 -29.76 22.99 18.25
CA VAL A 457 -30.80 23.80 18.88
C VAL A 457 -30.36 24.23 20.27
N VAL A 458 -30.40 25.53 20.52
CA VAL A 458 -30.14 26.14 21.82
C VAL A 458 -31.40 26.88 22.26
N ASP A 459 -32.10 26.31 23.24
CA ASP A 459 -33.35 26.87 23.77
C ASP A 459 -33.39 26.83 25.31
N GLU A 460 -34.54 27.19 25.90
CA GLU A 460 -34.72 27.20 27.37
C GLU A 460 -34.54 25.81 28.02
N LYS A 461 -34.59 24.73 27.24
CA LYS A 461 -34.39 23.34 27.68
C LYS A 461 -32.94 22.88 27.53
N GLY A 462 -32.06 23.70 26.98
CA GLY A 462 -30.61 23.45 26.88
C GLY A 462 -30.09 23.40 25.44
N VAL A 463 -28.95 22.74 25.28
CA VAL A 463 -28.30 22.49 23.99
C VAL A 463 -28.60 21.07 23.57
N ARG A 464 -29.18 20.89 22.38
CA ARG A 464 -29.53 19.58 21.82
C ARG A 464 -29.31 19.59 20.31
N PHE A 465 -29.21 18.40 19.72
CA PHE A 465 -29.30 18.26 18.27
C PHE A 465 -30.75 18.01 17.85
N ASP A 466 -31.11 18.47 16.66
CA ASP A 466 -32.37 18.22 16.01
C ASP A 466 -32.13 17.41 14.73
N THR A 467 -32.66 16.20 14.73
CA THR A 467 -32.49 15.20 13.67
C THR A 467 -33.78 15.03 12.86
N SER A 468 -34.79 15.88 13.07
CA SER A 468 -36.09 15.76 12.38
C SER A 468 -36.00 15.98 10.87
N ALA A 469 -35.13 16.89 10.43
CA ALA A 469 -34.85 17.11 9.01
C ALA A 469 -34.19 15.88 8.37
N LEU A 470 -33.22 15.28 9.06
CA LEU A 470 -32.57 14.03 8.65
C LEU A 470 -33.62 12.92 8.46
N SER A 471 -34.46 12.66 9.48
CA SER A 471 -35.52 11.65 9.38
C SER A 471 -36.48 11.93 8.23
N SER A 472 -36.88 13.19 8.04
CA SER A 472 -37.78 13.59 6.95
C SER A 472 -37.17 13.35 5.57
N MET A 473 -35.86 13.57 5.42
CA MET A 473 -35.14 13.30 4.18
C MET A 473 -35.05 11.80 3.88
N LEU A 474 -34.76 10.98 4.89
CA LEU A 474 -34.76 9.52 4.78
C LEU A 474 -36.13 8.97 4.40
N ASP A 475 -37.20 9.44 5.05
CA ASP A 475 -38.58 9.05 4.71
C ASP A 475 -38.96 9.46 3.28
N ALA A 476 -38.58 10.67 2.87
CA ALA A 476 -38.79 11.14 1.50
C ALA A 476 -38.03 10.26 0.48
N LYS A 477 -36.79 9.89 0.78
CA LYS A 477 -35.99 8.98 -0.06
C LYS A 477 -36.65 7.60 -0.12
N LYS A 478 -37.13 7.07 1.00
CA LYS A 478 -37.85 5.78 1.06
C LYS A 478 -39.12 5.80 0.21
N GLY A 479 -39.86 6.90 0.24
CA GLY A 479 -41.02 7.09 -0.63
C GLY A 479 -40.69 7.13 -2.13
N ALA A 480 -39.50 7.59 -2.51
CA ALA A 480 -39.03 7.60 -3.89
C ALA A 480 -38.40 6.27 -4.34
N SER A 481 -37.63 5.62 -3.46
CA SER A 481 -36.95 4.35 -3.69
C SER A 481 -36.64 3.70 -2.34
N GLU A 482 -37.45 2.70 -1.94
CA GLU A 482 -37.25 1.97 -0.68
C GLU A 482 -35.88 1.28 -0.62
N ARG A 483 -35.44 0.72 -1.75
CA ARG A 483 -34.10 0.13 -1.90
C ARG A 483 -33.00 1.14 -1.59
N ASP A 484 -32.98 2.27 -2.30
CA ASP A 484 -31.87 3.22 -2.16
C ASP A 484 -31.88 3.89 -0.79
N ALA A 485 -33.06 4.08 -0.17
CA ALA A 485 -33.16 4.61 1.18
C ALA A 485 -32.59 3.65 2.24
N ILE A 486 -32.87 2.35 2.11
CA ILE A 486 -32.29 1.35 3.01
C ILE A 486 -30.77 1.28 2.80
N ILE A 487 -30.29 1.32 1.55
CA ILE A 487 -28.85 1.34 1.26
C ILE A 487 -28.19 2.60 1.83
N ASP A 488 -28.78 3.78 1.66
CA ASP A 488 -28.30 5.03 2.28
C ASP A 488 -28.20 4.87 3.80
N LEU A 489 -29.18 4.22 4.43
CA LEU A 489 -29.21 4.01 5.88
C LEU A 489 -28.16 3.01 6.37
N VAL A 490 -27.90 1.94 5.61
CA VAL A 490 -26.79 1.00 5.85
C VAL A 490 -25.45 1.74 5.80
N GLU A 491 -25.26 2.62 4.82
CA GLU A 491 -23.99 3.34 4.65
C GLU A 491 -23.82 4.49 5.63
N LEU A 492 -24.89 5.18 6.02
CA LEU A 492 -24.87 6.12 7.15
C LEU A 492 -24.49 5.41 8.44
N ASN A 493 -24.99 4.19 8.64
CA ASN A 493 -24.62 3.39 9.80
C ASN A 493 -23.12 3.01 9.76
N ARG A 494 -22.68 2.38 8.67
CA ARG A 494 -21.30 1.92 8.49
C ARG A 494 -20.26 3.04 8.59
N TYR A 495 -20.55 4.21 8.02
CA TYR A 495 -19.55 5.29 7.94
C TYR A 495 -19.74 6.40 8.97
N GLN A 496 -20.94 6.58 9.52
CA GLN A 496 -21.29 7.72 10.39
C GLN A 496 -22.17 7.31 11.59
N GLY A 497 -22.37 6.01 11.85
CA GLY A 497 -23.24 5.52 12.91
C GLY A 497 -22.86 6.07 14.29
N LYS A 498 -21.58 6.00 14.66
CA LYS A 498 -21.06 6.56 15.94
C LYS A 498 -21.36 8.06 16.08
N LEU A 499 -21.22 8.84 15.00
CA LEU A 499 -21.54 10.27 15.00
C LEU A 499 -23.05 10.51 15.16
N LEU A 500 -23.86 9.77 14.41
CA LEU A 500 -25.31 9.91 14.40
C LEU A 500 -25.95 9.48 15.73
N ASP A 501 -25.44 8.41 16.34
CA ASP A 501 -25.83 7.99 17.67
C ASP A 501 -25.49 9.07 18.72
N ALA A 502 -24.32 9.70 18.62
CA ALA A 502 -23.91 10.77 19.53
C ALA A 502 -24.79 12.04 19.44
N VAL A 503 -25.42 12.29 18.29
CA VAL A 503 -26.41 13.37 18.13
C VAL A 503 -27.86 12.92 18.36
N GLY A 504 -28.06 11.69 18.84
CA GLY A 504 -29.36 11.15 19.23
C GLY A 504 -30.21 10.61 18.07
N PHE A 505 -29.59 10.23 16.95
CA PHE A 505 -30.26 9.52 15.85
C PHE A 505 -29.81 8.05 15.81
N ASP A 506 -30.64 7.16 16.33
CA ASP A 506 -30.38 5.71 16.32
C ASP A 506 -30.59 5.13 14.91
N VAL A 507 -29.49 5.13 14.14
CA VAL A 507 -29.46 4.64 12.75
C VAL A 507 -29.77 3.14 12.71
N ALA A 508 -29.20 2.38 13.65
CA ALA A 508 -29.34 0.94 13.74
C ALA A 508 -30.80 0.52 13.96
N LYS A 509 -31.50 1.22 14.87
CA LYS A 509 -32.93 1.02 15.09
C LYS A 509 -33.73 1.35 13.84
N SER A 510 -33.48 2.50 13.22
CA SER A 510 -34.20 2.93 12.01
C SER A 510 -34.04 1.91 10.89
N LEU A 511 -32.83 1.35 10.75
CA LEU A 511 -32.54 0.28 9.80
C LEU A 511 -33.30 -1.00 10.15
N SER A 512 -33.24 -1.46 11.40
CA SER A 512 -33.98 -2.64 11.86
C SER A 512 -35.48 -2.49 11.59
N ASP A 513 -36.09 -1.37 12.01
CA ASP A 513 -37.52 -1.08 11.79
C ASP A 513 -37.88 -1.16 10.29
N TRP A 514 -37.01 -0.68 9.40
CA TRP A 514 -37.26 -0.69 7.96
C TRP A 514 -37.08 -2.08 7.34
N VAL A 515 -36.05 -2.83 7.74
CA VAL A 515 -35.77 -4.15 7.18
C VAL A 515 -36.80 -5.19 7.62
N TYR A 516 -37.23 -5.16 8.89
CA TYR A 516 -38.29 -6.05 9.38
C TYR A 516 -39.67 -5.71 8.82
N ALA A 517 -39.91 -4.46 8.39
CA ALA A 517 -41.14 -4.08 7.69
C ALA A 517 -41.21 -4.59 6.24
N LEU A 518 -40.08 -5.01 5.64
CA LEU A 518 -40.09 -5.61 4.30
C LEU A 518 -40.87 -6.93 4.31
N PRO A 519 -41.59 -7.28 3.22
CA PRO A 519 -42.25 -8.57 3.11
C PRO A 519 -41.26 -9.74 3.21
N GLU A 520 -41.67 -10.83 3.87
CA GLU A 520 -40.92 -12.09 3.85
C GLU A 520 -40.67 -12.54 2.39
N GLY A 521 -39.43 -12.91 2.08
CA GLY A 521 -39.02 -13.31 0.73
C GLY A 521 -38.80 -12.14 -0.26
N SER A 522 -38.80 -10.89 0.20
CA SER A 522 -38.40 -9.75 -0.64
C SER A 522 -36.98 -9.95 -1.19
N ALA A 523 -36.79 -9.72 -2.50
CA ALA A 523 -35.47 -9.75 -3.12
C ALA A 523 -34.50 -8.74 -2.49
N LEU A 524 -35.05 -7.65 -1.92
CA LEU A 524 -34.26 -6.64 -1.22
C LEU A 524 -33.62 -7.20 0.06
N ARG A 525 -34.21 -8.20 0.73
CA ARG A 525 -33.56 -8.83 1.91
C ARG A 525 -32.28 -9.58 1.53
N ALA A 526 -32.28 -10.28 0.39
CA ALA A 526 -31.07 -10.94 -0.13
C ALA A 526 -30.00 -9.92 -0.55
N GLU A 527 -30.44 -8.77 -1.06
CA GLU A 527 -29.52 -7.66 -1.38
C GLU A 527 -28.92 -7.02 -0.12
N ILE A 528 -29.73 -6.80 0.92
CA ILE A 528 -29.28 -6.31 2.24
C ILE A 528 -28.25 -7.27 2.85
N GLU A 529 -28.49 -8.57 2.77
CA GLU A 529 -27.53 -9.60 3.21
C GLU A 529 -26.21 -9.52 2.44
N ALA A 530 -26.26 -9.25 1.12
CA ALA A 530 -25.06 -9.01 0.31
C ALA A 530 -24.29 -7.73 0.69
N PHE A 531 -24.91 -6.83 1.45
CA PHE A 531 -24.26 -5.69 2.08
C PHE A 531 -23.72 -5.99 3.48
N HIS A 532 -23.67 -7.27 3.87
CA HIS A 532 -23.22 -7.70 5.20
C HIS A 532 -24.12 -7.21 6.33
N VAL A 533 -25.43 -7.19 6.06
CA VAL A 533 -26.44 -6.89 7.08
C VAL A 533 -27.23 -8.16 7.35
N TYR A 534 -26.99 -8.75 8.52
CA TYR A 534 -27.56 -10.01 8.95
C TYR A 534 -28.74 -9.80 9.88
N LEU A 535 -29.75 -10.65 9.73
CA LEU A 535 -30.92 -10.68 10.59
C LEU A 535 -30.84 -11.86 11.57
N ALA A 536 -31.78 -11.93 12.51
CA ALA A 536 -31.91 -13.04 13.47
C ALA A 536 -31.71 -14.43 12.83
N GLY A 537 -30.88 -15.27 13.48
CA GLY A 537 -30.59 -16.65 13.07
C GLY A 537 -29.22 -16.90 12.44
N VAL A 538 -28.40 -15.87 12.20
CA VAL A 538 -27.01 -15.98 11.71
C VAL A 538 -26.05 -16.00 12.89
N ALA A 539 -25.23 -17.06 13.00
CA ALA A 539 -24.43 -17.32 14.22
C ALA A 539 -22.95 -16.91 14.11
N GLN A 540 -22.44 -16.55 12.93
CA GLN A 540 -21.01 -16.27 12.69
C GLN A 540 -20.84 -15.27 11.54
N GLY A 541 -20.05 -14.24 11.77
CA GLY A 541 -19.71 -13.21 10.79
C GLY A 541 -18.47 -13.47 9.97
N THR A 542 -18.05 -12.41 9.29
CA THR A 542 -16.99 -12.43 8.30
C THR A 542 -15.69 -11.86 8.86
N SER A 543 -14.79 -11.46 7.97
CA SER A 543 -13.57 -10.71 8.33
C SER A 543 -13.68 -9.22 8.02
N GLY A 544 -14.86 -8.75 7.61
CA GLY A 544 -15.16 -7.36 7.33
C GLY A 544 -16.25 -6.82 8.27
N ALA A 545 -16.46 -5.50 8.23
CA ALA A 545 -17.45 -4.82 9.06
C ALA A 545 -18.90 -5.21 8.68
N ASP A 546 -19.51 -5.97 9.58
CA ASP A 546 -20.85 -6.53 9.47
C ASP A 546 -21.87 -5.74 10.36
N ILE A 547 -23.17 -5.85 10.03
CA ILE A 547 -24.26 -5.29 10.82
C ILE A 547 -25.25 -6.41 11.19
N TYR A 548 -25.49 -6.62 12.47
CA TYR A 548 -26.45 -7.59 12.98
C TYR A 548 -27.67 -6.89 13.56
N LEU A 549 -28.85 -7.27 13.06
CA LEU A 549 -30.14 -6.74 13.49
C LEU A 549 -30.97 -7.91 14.04
N GLY A 550 -31.15 -7.92 15.34
CA GLY A 550 -31.99 -8.88 16.04
C GLY A 550 -33.47 -8.50 16.05
N ASP A 551 -34.29 -9.46 16.48
CA ASP A 551 -35.74 -9.37 16.46
C ASP A 551 -36.34 -9.18 17.87
N GLN A 552 -37.48 -9.82 18.15
CA GLN A 552 -38.14 -9.78 19.45
C GLN A 552 -37.86 -11.03 20.30
N THR A 553 -36.94 -11.87 19.85
CA THR A 553 -36.59 -13.13 20.48
C THR A 553 -35.10 -13.18 20.79
N ALA A 554 -34.71 -14.04 21.73
CA ALA A 554 -33.31 -14.26 22.06
C ALA A 554 -32.48 -14.59 20.82
N ASN A 555 -31.43 -13.81 20.58
CA ASN A 555 -30.52 -13.91 19.46
C ASN A 555 -29.10 -14.25 19.92
N ILE A 556 -28.33 -14.86 19.03
CA ILE A 556 -26.92 -15.19 19.27
C ILE A 556 -26.13 -14.73 18.06
N PHE A 557 -25.34 -13.67 18.23
CA PHE A 557 -24.50 -13.09 17.19
C PHE A 557 -23.02 -13.20 17.57
N ALA A 558 -22.19 -13.54 16.59
CA ALA A 558 -20.73 -13.53 16.71
C ALA A 558 -20.16 -12.86 15.47
N GLY A 559 -19.48 -11.73 15.63
CA GLY A 559 -19.08 -10.81 14.55
C GLY A 559 -17.87 -11.30 13.77
N GLY A 560 -16.91 -11.91 14.46
CA GLY A 560 -15.73 -12.47 13.80
C GLY A 560 -14.61 -11.45 13.80
N ALA A 561 -14.19 -10.96 12.64
CA ALA A 561 -13.23 -9.88 12.54
C ALA A 561 -13.80 -8.72 11.73
N GLY A 562 -13.35 -7.50 12.01
CA GLY A 562 -13.92 -6.28 11.42
C GLY A 562 -14.53 -5.41 12.52
N ASP A 563 -14.81 -4.15 12.21
CA ASP A 563 -15.52 -3.25 13.15
C ASP A 563 -17.03 -3.47 12.98
N ASP A 564 -17.63 -4.29 13.84
CA ASP A 564 -19.00 -4.75 13.70
C ASP A 564 -20.01 -3.90 14.49
N LEU A 565 -21.25 -3.89 14.02
CA LEU A 565 -22.39 -3.35 14.77
C LEU A 565 -23.39 -4.47 15.06
N MET A 566 -23.75 -4.64 16.33
CA MET A 566 -24.76 -5.60 16.77
C MET A 566 -25.88 -4.92 17.52
N ARG A 567 -27.12 -5.21 17.15
CA ARG A 567 -28.31 -4.85 17.89
C ARG A 567 -29.11 -6.11 18.21
N GLY A 568 -29.22 -6.48 19.47
CA GLY A 568 -29.98 -7.64 19.93
C GLY A 568 -31.49 -7.47 19.77
N GLY A 569 -32.00 -6.29 20.10
CA GLY A 569 -33.41 -5.98 19.90
C GLY A 569 -34.19 -6.20 21.17
N ALA A 570 -35.08 -7.19 21.20
CA ALA A 570 -35.73 -7.60 22.44
C ALA A 570 -35.56 -9.10 22.68
N GLY A 571 -35.61 -9.53 23.94
CA GLY A 571 -35.28 -10.89 24.36
C GLY A 571 -33.91 -10.94 25.02
N ASP A 572 -33.55 -12.09 25.60
CA ASP A 572 -32.27 -12.25 26.29
C ASP A 572 -31.18 -12.65 25.28
N ASP A 573 -30.39 -11.68 24.83
CA ASP A 573 -29.47 -11.82 23.70
C ASP A 573 -28.03 -12.18 24.11
N GLN A 574 -27.28 -12.81 23.20
CA GLN A 574 -25.85 -13.07 23.33
C GLN A 574 -25.10 -12.47 22.15
N LEU A 575 -24.35 -11.40 22.41
CA LEU A 575 -23.62 -10.64 21.41
C LEU A 575 -22.11 -10.77 21.67
N GLN A 576 -21.36 -11.23 20.68
CA GLN A 576 -19.91 -11.37 20.74
C GLN A 576 -19.28 -10.63 19.55
N GLY A 577 -18.58 -9.52 19.81
CA GLY A 577 -17.92 -8.68 18.81
C GLY A 577 -16.85 -9.45 18.04
N GLY A 578 -15.72 -9.75 18.69
CA GLY A 578 -14.65 -10.53 18.10
C GLY A 578 -13.37 -9.70 17.98
N GLN A 579 -12.82 -9.57 16.77
CA GLN A 579 -11.65 -8.73 16.52
C GLN A 579 -12.06 -7.45 15.80
N GLY A 580 -11.73 -6.29 16.34
CA GLY A 580 -12.09 -5.00 15.75
C GLY A 580 -12.73 -4.10 16.79
N ASN A 581 -13.12 -2.89 16.38
CA ASN A 581 -13.72 -1.91 17.29
C ASN A 581 -15.24 -1.97 17.18
N ASP A 582 -15.84 -2.86 17.96
CA ASP A 582 -17.23 -3.24 17.79
C ASP A 582 -18.20 -2.30 18.52
N THR A 583 -19.46 -2.31 18.12
CA THR A 583 -20.56 -1.62 18.81
C THR A 583 -21.67 -2.60 19.09
N LEU A 584 -21.88 -2.93 20.36
CA LEU A 584 -22.85 -3.92 20.81
C LEU A 584 -23.96 -3.24 21.59
N LYS A 585 -25.20 -3.40 21.12
CA LYS A 585 -26.42 -2.89 21.74
C LYS A 585 -27.34 -4.06 22.07
N GLY A 586 -27.53 -4.38 23.34
CA GLY A 586 -28.41 -5.46 23.79
C GLY A 586 -29.87 -5.16 23.43
N GLY A 587 -30.43 -4.15 24.07
CA GLY A 587 -31.78 -3.67 23.78
C GLY A 587 -32.71 -3.88 24.96
N GLU A 588 -33.77 -4.66 24.80
CA GLU A 588 -34.68 -5.02 25.91
C GLU A 588 -34.49 -6.49 26.28
N GLY A 589 -34.19 -6.82 27.54
CA GLY A 589 -33.97 -8.21 27.96
C GLY A 589 -32.74 -8.32 28.86
N ASP A 590 -32.51 -9.49 29.46
CA ASP A 590 -31.29 -9.72 30.24
C ASP A 590 -30.16 -10.21 29.29
N ASP A 591 -29.33 -9.30 28.80
CA ASP A 591 -28.39 -9.55 27.70
C ASP A 591 -26.97 -9.93 28.15
N GLN A 592 -26.21 -10.57 27.25
CA GLN A 592 -24.79 -10.87 27.43
C GLN A 592 -23.99 -10.29 26.26
N LEU A 593 -23.20 -9.25 26.54
CA LEU A 593 -22.37 -8.57 25.55
C LEU A 593 -20.88 -8.83 25.84
N ARG A 594 -20.13 -9.22 24.81
CA ARG A 594 -18.68 -9.41 24.86
C ARG A 594 -18.00 -8.69 23.70
N GLY A 595 -17.17 -7.69 23.98
CA GLY A 595 -16.40 -6.98 22.95
C GLY A 595 -15.28 -7.84 22.36
N ASP A 596 -14.48 -8.45 23.24
CA ASP A 596 -13.31 -9.30 22.93
C ASP A 596 -12.04 -8.50 22.60
N GLU A 597 -11.58 -8.40 21.34
CA GLU A 597 -10.34 -7.72 20.95
C GLU A 597 -10.61 -6.39 20.22
N GLY A 598 -10.40 -5.26 20.88
CA GLY A 598 -10.41 -3.94 20.23
C GLY A 598 -10.97 -2.86 21.14
N ASP A 599 -11.21 -1.67 20.60
CA ASP A 599 -11.81 -0.57 21.36
C ASP A 599 -13.34 -0.59 21.15
N ASP A 600 -14.04 -1.33 22.01
CA ASP A 600 -15.47 -1.62 21.84
C ASP A 600 -16.40 -0.65 22.55
N VAL A 601 -17.63 -0.52 22.05
CA VAL A 601 -18.74 0.21 22.68
C VAL A 601 -19.84 -0.77 23.06
N LEU A 602 -20.15 -0.88 24.35
CA LEU A 602 -21.18 -1.78 24.88
C LEU A 602 -22.30 -0.98 25.53
N GLU A 603 -23.53 -1.20 25.07
CA GLU A 603 -24.78 -0.64 25.61
C GLU A 603 -25.71 -1.81 25.90
N GLY A 604 -25.93 -2.13 27.19
CA GLY A 604 -26.83 -3.20 27.59
C GLY A 604 -28.28 -2.90 27.21
N GLY A 605 -28.77 -1.73 27.61
CA GLY A 605 -30.15 -1.34 27.40
C GLY A 605 -31.00 -1.71 28.61
N ALA A 606 -32.28 -1.98 28.41
CA ALA A 606 -33.22 -2.28 29.48
C ALA A 606 -33.18 -3.76 29.88
N GLY A 607 -32.73 -4.06 31.09
CA GLY A 607 -32.63 -5.40 31.66
C GLY A 607 -31.55 -5.48 32.72
N ASN A 608 -31.12 -6.69 33.08
CA ASN A 608 -29.94 -6.87 33.92
C ASN A 608 -28.85 -7.53 33.08
N ASP A 609 -27.98 -6.70 32.53
CA ASP A 609 -27.06 -7.14 31.49
C ASP A 609 -25.72 -7.59 32.07
N TYR A 610 -25.02 -8.42 31.30
CA TYR A 610 -23.62 -8.78 31.53
C TYR A 610 -22.77 -8.17 30.43
N LEU A 611 -21.90 -7.22 30.77
CA LEU A 611 -21.09 -6.47 29.81
C LEU A 611 -19.60 -6.74 30.04
N HIS A 612 -18.94 -7.36 29.06
CA HIS A 612 -17.52 -7.67 29.13
C HIS A 612 -16.76 -7.11 27.93
N GLY A 613 -16.07 -5.98 28.13
CA GLY A 613 -15.33 -5.31 27.05
C GLY A 613 -14.21 -6.17 26.46
N GLY A 614 -13.41 -6.86 27.28
CA GLY A 614 -12.26 -7.62 26.80
C GLY A 614 -10.97 -6.80 26.77
N PHE A 615 -10.12 -7.00 25.76
CA PHE A 615 -8.91 -6.23 25.51
C PHE A 615 -9.26 -4.84 24.94
N GLY A 616 -8.27 -3.94 24.85
CA GLY A 616 -8.47 -2.57 24.31
C GLY A 616 -9.17 -1.59 25.25
N ASN A 617 -9.46 -0.40 24.72
CA ASN A 617 -10.04 0.75 25.42
C ASN A 617 -11.56 0.80 25.21
N ASN A 618 -12.26 0.09 26.08
CA ASN A 618 -13.70 -0.11 25.95
C ASN A 618 -14.53 1.01 26.59
N THR A 619 -15.68 1.30 25.97
CA THR A 619 -16.68 2.27 26.43
C THR A 619 -17.97 1.55 26.80
N PHE A 620 -18.49 1.80 28.01
CA PHE A 620 -19.77 1.25 28.46
C PHE A 620 -20.78 2.40 28.59
N ILE A 621 -21.92 2.25 27.92
CA ILE A 621 -22.99 3.26 27.89
C ILE A 621 -24.13 2.80 28.80
N PHE A 622 -24.54 3.68 29.70
CA PHE A 622 -25.66 3.44 30.63
C PHE A 622 -26.64 4.60 30.58
N GLY A 623 -27.91 4.25 30.46
CA GLY A 623 -29.06 5.12 30.48
C GLY A 623 -29.88 5.00 31.77
N ARG A 624 -30.87 5.88 31.89
CA ARG A 624 -31.83 5.81 32.99
C ARG A 624 -32.90 4.79 32.63
N GLY A 625 -32.96 3.72 33.40
CA GLY A 625 -33.95 2.66 33.22
C GLY A 625 -33.37 1.37 32.67
N ASP A 626 -32.06 1.37 32.42
CA ASP A 626 -31.32 0.23 31.88
C ASP A 626 -31.41 -0.96 32.83
N GLY A 627 -30.90 -0.85 34.05
CA GLY A 627 -31.25 -1.80 35.11
C GLY A 627 -30.09 -2.06 36.05
N GLN A 628 -29.74 -3.34 36.26
CA GLN A 628 -28.64 -3.73 37.15
C GLN A 628 -27.58 -4.53 36.39
N ASP A 629 -26.72 -3.80 35.70
CA ASP A 629 -25.70 -4.40 34.83
C ASP A 629 -24.43 -4.74 35.60
N ARG A 630 -23.70 -5.73 35.11
CA ARG A 630 -22.50 -6.29 35.77
C ARG A 630 -21.33 -6.53 34.83
#